data_AF-A0A958I1K9-F1
#
_entry.id   AF-A0A958I1K9-F1
#
_cell.length_a   1.000
_cell.length_b   1.000
_cell.length_c   1.000
_cell.angle_alpha   90.00
_cell.angle_beta   90.00
_cell.angle_gamma   90.00
#
_symmetry.space_group_name_H-M   'P 1'
#
loop_
_entity.id
_entity.type
_entity.pdbx_description
1 polymer ?
#
loop_
_entity_poly.entity_id
_entity_poly.type
_entity_poly.pdbx_seq_one_letter_code
_entity_poly.pdbx_strand_id
1 'polypeptide(L)'
;GDSVFAWRGGAVIFTGYNKLSGNMINIEHADNFLSKYHHLKKILVKKGQLVSPGELIGIAGKRGRATGSHLHFSILQNNQHLDPLPYIKKARRVSAPQPVQPIKVPINKRLAIRSFPMDGEVYIDGEYRGRTPSDVQLTYGEHFVEVDTGGKYVRFIGRLWIDQNSGHLYVADLTQTPNQ
;
A
#
# COMPACT_ATOMS: atom_id res chain seq x y z
N GLY A 1 -16.26 14.07 13.51
CA GLY A 1 -14.93 14.13 12.89
C GLY A 1 -15.02 13.25 11.69
N ASP A 2 -14.60 13.75 10.53
CA ASP A 2 -14.91 13.12 9.25
C ASP A 2 -13.99 11.94 8.97
N SER A 3 -14.49 10.96 8.22
CA SER A 3 -13.69 9.81 7.77
C SER A 3 -12.57 10.27 6.84
N VAL A 4 -11.35 9.77 7.08
CA VAL A 4 -10.17 10.06 6.25
C VAL A 4 -9.79 8.79 5.50
N PHE A 5 -9.70 8.90 4.18
CA PHE A 5 -9.42 7.78 3.29
C PHE A 5 -8.05 7.95 2.61
N ALA A 6 -7.39 6.84 2.29
CA ALA A 6 -6.13 6.85 1.56
C ALA A 6 -6.35 7.40 0.13
N TRP A 7 -5.54 8.37 -0.29
CA TRP A 7 -5.60 8.94 -1.64
C TRP A 7 -5.23 7.93 -2.73
N ARG A 8 -4.16 7.15 -2.50
CA ARG A 8 -3.68 6.07 -3.36
C ARG A 8 -3.29 4.86 -2.50
N GLY A 9 -3.16 3.71 -3.16
CA GLY A 9 -2.58 2.52 -2.53
C GLY A 9 -1.10 2.74 -2.22
N GLY A 10 -0.62 2.11 -1.15
CA GLY A 10 0.76 2.32 -0.70
C GLY A 10 1.05 1.74 0.67
N ALA A 11 2.29 1.92 1.12
CA ALA A 11 2.75 1.45 2.41
C ALA A 11 2.71 2.58 3.44
N VAL A 12 2.12 2.33 4.61
CA VAL A 12 2.13 3.27 5.73
C VAL A 12 3.53 3.30 6.34
N ILE A 13 4.34 4.29 5.95
CA ILE A 13 5.73 4.41 6.43
C ILE A 13 5.83 5.09 7.79
N PHE A 14 4.79 5.80 8.23
CA PHE A 14 4.77 6.46 9.52
C PHE A 14 3.37 6.59 10.11
N THR A 15 3.25 6.35 11.40
CA THR A 15 2.10 6.73 12.23
C THR A 15 2.62 7.29 13.55
N GLY A 16 2.08 8.41 14.03
CA GLY A 16 2.54 8.96 15.30
C GLY A 16 1.87 10.27 15.68
N TYR A 17 2.38 10.89 16.74
CA TYR A 17 1.89 12.16 17.27
C TYR A 17 3.04 13.16 17.42
N ASN A 18 2.82 14.41 17.03
CA ASN A 18 3.66 15.52 17.49
C ASN A 18 2.81 16.77 17.81
N LYS A 19 3.40 17.73 18.52
CA LYS A 19 2.68 18.95 18.97
C LYS A 19 2.17 19.83 17.83
N LEU A 20 2.81 19.81 16.65
CA LEU A 20 2.46 20.65 15.51
C LEU A 20 1.38 19.99 14.64
N SER A 21 1.66 18.79 14.13
CA SER A 21 0.82 18.01 13.23
C SER A 21 -0.29 17.23 13.94
N GLY A 22 -0.27 17.12 15.27
CA GLY A 22 -1.19 16.23 15.99
C GLY A 22 -0.94 14.76 15.66
N ASN A 23 -1.99 13.95 15.62
CA ASN A 23 -1.88 12.58 15.11
C ASN A 23 -1.70 12.63 13.59
N MET A 24 -0.74 11.88 13.07
CA MET A 24 -0.41 11.86 11.66
C MET A 24 -0.14 10.47 11.10
N ILE A 25 -0.42 10.33 9.82
CA ILE A 25 -0.14 9.14 8.99
C ILE A 25 0.64 9.62 7.76
N ASN A 26 1.71 8.93 7.40
CA ASN A 26 2.38 9.12 6.12
C ASN A 26 2.34 7.80 5.34
N ILE A 27 2.00 7.89 4.05
CA ILE A 27 1.85 6.74 3.16
C ILE A 27 2.70 6.98 1.93
N GLU A 28 3.66 6.08 1.70
CA GLU A 28 4.49 6.06 0.50
C GLU A 28 3.76 5.28 -0.60
N HIS A 29 3.83 5.80 -1.81
CA HIS A 29 3.13 5.31 -2.99
C HIS A 29 4.10 5.10 -4.15
N ALA A 30 3.58 4.54 -5.25
CA ALA A 30 4.14 4.56 -6.60
C ALA A 30 4.86 5.88 -6.93
N ASP A 31 5.94 5.80 -7.71
CA ASP A 31 6.60 6.96 -8.35
C ASP A 31 7.14 8.01 -7.37
N ASN A 32 7.62 7.54 -6.20
CA ASN A 32 8.13 8.34 -5.08
C ASN A 32 7.13 9.37 -4.56
N PHE A 33 5.84 9.07 -4.66
CA PHE A 33 4.80 9.88 -4.04
C PHE A 33 4.70 9.57 -2.55
N LEU A 34 4.48 10.61 -1.76
CA LEU A 34 4.25 10.51 -0.33
C LEU A 34 3.01 11.34 0.01
N SER A 35 1.98 10.72 0.57
CA SER A 35 0.86 11.46 1.16
C SER A 35 1.00 11.57 2.66
N LYS A 36 0.66 12.73 3.21
CA LYS A 36 0.68 13.01 4.65
C LYS A 36 -0.71 13.48 5.10
N TYR A 37 -1.18 12.92 6.21
CA TYR A 37 -2.48 13.20 6.82
C TYR A 37 -2.25 13.67 8.25
N HIS A 38 -2.56 14.92 8.56
CA HIS A 38 -2.31 15.53 9.87
C HIS A 38 -3.63 15.90 10.58
N HIS A 39 -3.50 16.30 11.85
CA HIS A 39 -4.57 16.77 12.75
C HIS A 39 -5.64 15.71 13.04
N LEU A 40 -5.32 14.44 12.88
CA LEU A 40 -6.27 13.35 13.05
C LEU A 40 -6.75 13.27 14.51
N LYS A 41 -8.04 12.98 14.70
CA LYS A 41 -8.59 12.58 16.00
C LYS A 41 -8.14 11.16 16.36
N LYS A 42 -8.14 10.26 15.38
CA LYS A 42 -7.82 8.84 15.54
C LYS A 42 -7.09 8.31 14.30
N ILE A 43 -6.08 7.47 14.53
CA ILE A 43 -5.38 6.69 13.51
C ILE A 43 -5.99 5.28 13.52
N LEU A 44 -6.29 4.72 12.35
CA LEU A 44 -6.90 3.39 12.22
C LEU A 44 -5.96 2.36 11.56
N VAL A 45 -4.81 2.82 11.08
CA VAL A 45 -3.77 1.97 10.46
C VAL A 45 -2.48 1.99 11.29
N LYS A 46 -1.56 1.09 11.00
CA LYS A 46 -0.25 1.00 11.68
C LYS A 46 0.90 1.17 10.69
N LYS A 47 2.06 1.62 11.17
CA LYS A 47 3.31 1.59 10.38
C LYS A 47 3.55 0.17 9.85
N GLY A 48 3.94 0.05 8.58
CA GLY A 48 4.14 -1.21 7.85
C GLY A 48 2.88 -1.73 7.14
N GLN A 49 1.69 -1.23 7.48
CA GLN A 49 0.45 -1.66 6.84
C GLN A 49 0.38 -1.18 5.38
N LEU A 50 0.02 -2.07 4.46
CA LEU A 50 -0.40 -1.69 3.11
C LEU A 50 -1.85 -1.22 3.15
N VAL A 51 -2.15 -0.16 2.39
CA VAL A 51 -3.51 0.34 2.22
C VAL A 51 -3.89 0.36 0.74
N SER A 52 -5.17 0.16 0.47
CA SER A 52 -5.76 0.32 -0.86
C SER A 52 -6.22 1.77 -1.10
N PRO A 53 -6.34 2.22 -2.37
CA PRO A 53 -6.99 3.49 -2.68
C PRO A 53 -8.40 3.55 -2.09
N GLY A 54 -8.72 4.62 -1.36
CA GLY A 54 -10.02 4.79 -0.72
C GLY A 54 -10.22 4.00 0.59
N GLU A 55 -9.20 3.29 1.09
CA GLU A 55 -9.29 2.60 2.37
C GLU A 55 -9.41 3.59 3.54
N LEU A 56 -10.23 3.26 4.54
CA LEU A 56 -10.41 4.09 5.73
C LEU A 56 -9.16 4.02 6.62
N ILE A 57 -8.43 5.13 6.74
CA ILE A 57 -7.15 5.18 7.45
C ILE A 57 -7.19 5.95 8.78
N GLY A 58 -8.20 6.79 8.97
CA GLY A 58 -8.27 7.64 10.16
C GLY A 58 -9.57 8.43 10.26
N ILE A 59 -9.65 9.20 11.34
CA ILE A 59 -10.76 10.13 11.60
C ILE A 59 -10.16 11.52 11.78
N ALA A 60 -10.62 12.50 11.02
CA ALA A 60 -10.19 13.89 11.09
C ALA A 60 -10.58 14.53 12.43
N GLY A 61 -9.78 15.50 12.87
CA GLY A 61 -9.97 16.16 14.15
C GLY A 61 -9.27 17.51 14.24
N LYS A 62 -8.91 17.88 15.48
CA LYS A 62 -8.25 19.15 15.83
C LYS A 62 -7.00 18.91 16.70
N ARG A 63 -6.33 17.76 16.56
CA ARG A 63 -5.13 17.51 17.39
C ARG A 63 -3.93 18.27 16.83
N GLY A 64 -3.03 18.67 17.72
CA GLY A 64 -1.86 19.51 17.38
C GLY A 64 -2.22 20.99 17.27
N ARG A 65 -1.45 21.73 16.47
CA ARG A 65 -1.65 23.16 16.22
C ARG A 65 -2.68 23.35 15.10
N ALA A 66 -3.94 23.07 15.41
CA ALA A 66 -5.08 23.25 14.50
C ALA A 66 -6.04 24.33 15.04
N THR A 67 -6.41 25.30 14.21
CA THR A 67 -7.35 26.38 14.58
C THR A 67 -8.80 25.88 14.67
N GLY A 68 -9.16 24.86 13.90
CA GLY A 68 -10.46 24.19 13.90
C GLY A 68 -10.36 22.72 13.47
N SER A 69 -11.46 21.96 13.53
CA SER A 69 -11.47 20.57 13.07
C SER A 69 -11.34 20.53 11.55
N HIS A 70 -10.22 20.04 11.04
CA HIS A 70 -9.96 19.89 9.61
C HIS A 70 -8.90 18.81 9.38
N LEU A 71 -8.80 18.33 8.13
CA LEU A 71 -7.70 17.49 7.68
C LEU A 71 -6.66 18.39 7.00
N HIS A 72 -5.41 18.35 7.48
CA HIS A 72 -4.30 18.89 6.71
C HIS A 72 -3.68 17.74 5.89
N PHE A 73 -3.81 17.87 4.58
CA PHE A 73 -3.36 16.87 3.61
C PHE A 73 -2.24 17.46 2.75
N SER A 74 -1.19 16.69 2.53
CA SER A 74 -0.07 17.09 1.68
C SER A 74 0.36 15.93 0.80
N ILE A 75 0.77 16.24 -0.42
CA ILE A 75 1.40 15.30 -1.35
C ILE A 75 2.81 15.80 -1.62
N LEU A 76 3.76 14.88 -1.61
CA LEU A 76 5.12 15.11 -2.08
C LEU A 76 5.41 14.13 -3.21
N GLN A 77 6.26 14.51 -4.16
CA GLN A 77 6.89 13.60 -5.11
C GLN A 77 8.40 13.89 -5.12
N ASN A 78 9.23 12.84 -5.05
CA ASN A 78 10.69 13.01 -4.97
C ASN A 78 11.10 13.96 -3.82
N ASN A 79 10.41 13.85 -2.68
CA ASN A 79 10.60 14.69 -1.50
C ASN A 79 10.31 16.21 -1.69
N GLN A 80 9.71 16.60 -2.81
CA GLN A 80 9.25 17.96 -3.07
C GLN A 80 7.74 18.08 -2.86
N HIS A 81 7.29 19.12 -2.17
CA HIS A 81 5.87 19.39 -1.96
C HIS A 81 5.19 19.77 -3.27
N LEU A 82 4.05 19.13 -3.56
CA LEU A 82 3.21 19.44 -4.71
C LEU A 82 1.91 20.10 -4.25
N ASP A 83 1.31 20.91 -5.13
CA ASP A 83 -0.08 21.33 -4.96
C ASP A 83 -0.96 20.07 -5.04
N PRO A 84 -1.75 19.73 -3.98
CA PRO A 84 -2.61 18.57 -4.01
C PRO A 84 -3.84 18.73 -4.92
N LEU A 85 -4.26 19.97 -5.23
CA LEU A 85 -5.53 20.23 -5.93
C LEU A 85 -5.64 19.57 -7.31
N PRO A 86 -4.59 19.53 -8.16
CA PRO A 86 -4.64 18.80 -9.43
C PRO A 86 -4.80 17.29 -9.28
N TYR A 87 -4.36 16.73 -8.14
CA TYR A 87 -4.34 15.28 -7.86
C TYR A 87 -5.58 14.79 -7.12
N ILE A 88 -6.29 15.71 -6.47
CA ILE A 88 -7.58 15.47 -5.86
C ILE A 88 -8.63 15.89 -6.90
N LYS A 89 -9.12 14.92 -7.69
CA LYS A 89 -10.29 15.17 -8.54
C LYS A 89 -11.38 15.79 -7.65
N LYS A 90 -11.90 16.96 -8.02
CA LYS A 90 -13.12 17.51 -7.39
C LYS A 90 -14.14 16.38 -7.38
N ALA A 91 -14.46 15.86 -6.20
CA ALA A 91 -15.55 14.93 -6.02
C ALA A 91 -16.83 15.68 -6.38
N ARG A 92 -17.16 15.72 -7.67
CA ARG A 92 -18.50 16.04 -8.12
C ARG A 92 -19.37 15.01 -7.39
N ARG A 93 -20.40 15.45 -6.66
CA ARG A 93 -21.38 14.51 -6.08
C ARG A 93 -21.94 13.70 -7.26
N VAL A 94 -21.41 12.50 -7.47
CA VAL A 94 -21.86 11.60 -8.52
C VAL A 94 -23.06 10.90 -7.91
N SER A 95 -24.25 11.19 -8.43
CA SER A 95 -25.39 10.27 -8.31
C SER A 95 -24.89 8.88 -8.71
N ALA A 96 -25.19 7.87 -7.89
CA ALA A 96 -24.60 6.53 -7.93
C ALA A 96 -24.23 6.06 -9.36
N PRO A 97 -22.97 5.69 -9.61
CA PRO A 97 -22.58 5.18 -10.92
C PRO A 97 -23.36 3.90 -11.21
N GLN A 98 -24.01 3.83 -12.38
CA GLN A 98 -24.45 2.55 -12.92
C GLN A 98 -23.22 1.65 -13.12
N PRO A 99 -23.30 0.34 -12.82
CA PRO A 99 -22.15 -0.54 -12.85
C PRO A 99 -21.70 -0.78 -14.30
N VAL A 100 -20.80 0.06 -14.79
CA VAL A 100 -19.92 -0.33 -15.90
C VAL A 100 -18.90 -1.30 -15.32
N GLN A 101 -19.02 -2.57 -15.70
CA GLN A 101 -18.04 -3.59 -15.29
C GLN A 101 -16.68 -3.18 -15.88
N PRO A 102 -15.65 -2.93 -15.06
CA PRO A 102 -14.34 -2.59 -15.58
C PRO A 102 -13.87 -3.74 -16.47
N ILE A 103 -13.45 -3.42 -17.69
CA ILE A 103 -12.75 -4.39 -18.54
C ILE A 103 -11.45 -4.74 -17.79
N LYS A 104 -11.48 -5.84 -17.03
CA LYS A 104 -10.28 -6.46 -16.46
C LYS A 104 -9.52 -7.07 -17.63
N VAL A 105 -8.74 -6.27 -18.37
CA VAL A 105 -7.62 -6.82 -19.12
C VAL A 105 -6.52 -7.04 -18.08
N PRO A 106 -6.21 -8.30 -17.69
CA PRO A 106 -5.11 -8.53 -16.78
C PRO A 106 -3.81 -8.23 -17.52
N ILE A 107 -3.30 -7.00 -17.36
CA ILE A 107 -1.95 -6.66 -17.82
C ILE A 107 -1.02 -7.25 -16.76
N ASN A 108 -0.45 -8.41 -17.07
CA ASN A 108 0.37 -9.17 -16.14
C ASN A 108 1.77 -8.58 -16.08
N LYS A 109 2.28 -8.32 -14.87
CA LYS A 109 3.71 -8.06 -14.66
C LYS A 109 4.43 -9.37 -14.38
N ARG A 110 5.57 -9.61 -15.01
CA ARG A 110 6.45 -10.73 -14.65
C ARG A 110 7.29 -10.37 -13.43
N LEU A 111 7.21 -11.21 -12.42
CA LEU A 111 8.07 -11.17 -11.24
C LEU A 111 9.03 -12.37 -11.28
N ALA A 112 10.33 -12.09 -11.30
CA ALA A 112 11.35 -13.12 -11.14
C ALA A 112 11.51 -13.45 -9.65
N ILE A 113 11.24 -14.69 -9.28
CA ILE A 113 11.35 -15.21 -7.92
C ILE A 113 12.55 -16.16 -7.88
N ARG A 114 13.51 -15.87 -7.00
CA ARG A 114 14.73 -16.67 -6.81
C ARG A 114 14.91 -16.95 -5.32
N SER A 115 15.43 -18.12 -4.98
CA SER A 115 15.79 -18.48 -3.61
C SER A 115 17.12 -19.21 -3.57
N PHE A 116 17.71 -19.27 -2.37
CA PHE A 116 18.80 -20.17 -2.03
C PHE A 116 18.46 -20.86 -0.71
N PRO A 117 18.37 -22.20 -0.64
CA PRO A 117 18.62 -23.14 -1.74
C PRO A 117 17.61 -22.99 -2.89
N MET A 118 18.03 -23.39 -4.09
CA MET A 118 17.17 -23.42 -5.29
C MET A 118 16.16 -24.56 -5.17
N ASP A 119 15.18 -24.59 -6.07
CA ASP A 119 14.09 -25.58 -6.09
C ASP A 119 13.05 -25.42 -4.95
N GLY A 120 12.95 -24.21 -4.39
CA GLY A 120 11.92 -23.88 -3.40
C GLY A 120 10.56 -23.71 -4.06
N GLU A 121 9.51 -24.26 -3.46
CA GLU A 121 8.13 -24.16 -3.92
C GLU A 121 7.61 -22.74 -3.76
N VAL A 122 7.06 -22.19 -4.84
CA VAL A 122 6.54 -20.82 -4.90
C VAL A 122 5.02 -20.87 -4.86
N TYR A 123 4.43 -20.12 -3.95
CA TYR A 123 2.99 -19.92 -3.82
C TYR A 123 2.66 -18.44 -3.96
N ILE A 124 1.61 -18.13 -4.73
CA ILE A 124 1.07 -16.79 -4.90
C ILE A 124 -0.41 -16.83 -4.52
N ASP A 125 -0.81 -16.02 -3.55
CA ASP A 125 -2.16 -15.96 -3.00
C ASP A 125 -2.67 -17.35 -2.53
N GLY A 126 -1.73 -18.20 -2.08
CA GLY A 126 -1.99 -19.58 -1.67
C GLY A 126 -2.02 -20.61 -2.80
N GLU A 127 -1.90 -20.19 -4.06
CA GLU A 127 -1.83 -21.11 -5.21
C GLU A 127 -0.38 -21.43 -5.58
N TYR A 128 -0.08 -22.71 -5.81
CA TYR A 128 1.24 -23.15 -6.27
C TYR A 128 1.54 -22.61 -7.69
N ARG A 129 2.72 -22.02 -7.87
CA ARG A 129 3.17 -21.39 -9.13
C ARG A 129 4.50 -21.93 -9.66
N GLY A 130 5.00 -23.03 -9.10
CA GLY A 130 6.22 -23.70 -9.54
C GLY A 130 7.35 -23.63 -8.51
N ARG A 131 8.60 -23.82 -8.97
CA ARG A 131 9.79 -23.84 -8.10
C ARG A 131 10.81 -22.80 -8.51
N THR A 132 11.61 -22.30 -7.56
CA THR A 132 12.63 -21.30 -7.82
C THR A 132 13.84 -21.87 -8.60
N PRO A 133 14.43 -21.10 -9.53
CA PRO A 133 13.98 -19.79 -9.99
C PRO A 133 12.75 -19.89 -10.90
N SER A 134 11.75 -19.03 -10.69
CA SER A 134 10.53 -18.98 -11.51
C SER A 134 10.17 -17.55 -11.88
N ASP A 135 9.60 -17.38 -13.07
CA ASP A 135 8.97 -16.13 -13.49
C ASP A 135 7.45 -16.27 -13.36
N VAL A 136 6.85 -15.53 -12.44
CA VAL A 136 5.40 -15.58 -12.22
C VAL A 136 4.73 -14.33 -12.79
N GLN A 137 3.63 -14.53 -13.51
CA GLN A 137 2.76 -13.44 -13.94
C GLN A 137 1.81 -13.08 -12.81
N LEU A 138 1.86 -11.82 -12.38
CA LEU A 138 0.99 -11.26 -11.35
C LEU A 138 0.10 -10.19 -11.95
N THR A 139 -1.14 -10.14 -11.45
CA THR A 139 -2.06 -9.04 -11.75
C THR A 139 -1.66 -7.78 -10.97
N TYR A 140 -2.26 -6.64 -11.30
CA TYR A 140 -2.11 -5.48 -10.45
C TYR A 140 -2.93 -5.61 -9.16
N GLY A 141 -2.39 -5.11 -8.04
CA GLY A 141 -3.01 -5.25 -6.72
C GLY A 141 -2.07 -5.87 -5.69
N GLU A 142 -2.64 -6.23 -4.55
CA GLU A 142 -1.93 -6.91 -3.47
C GLU A 142 -1.81 -8.40 -3.79
N HIS A 143 -0.62 -8.96 -3.61
CA HIS A 143 -0.32 -10.37 -3.76
C HIS A 143 0.46 -10.87 -2.54
N PHE A 144 0.08 -12.04 -2.05
CA PHE A 144 0.83 -12.74 -1.01
C PHE A 144 1.78 -13.73 -1.67
N VAL A 145 3.07 -13.60 -1.38
CA VAL A 145 4.09 -14.47 -1.95
C VAL A 145 4.74 -15.30 -0.87
N GLU A 146 4.80 -16.58 -1.14
CA GLU A 146 5.42 -17.55 -0.29
C GLU A 146 6.43 -18.38 -1.07
N VAL A 147 7.61 -18.60 -0.49
CA VAL A 147 8.62 -19.51 -1.03
C VAL A 147 9.06 -20.46 0.07
N ASP A 148 8.81 -21.75 -0.11
CA ASP A 148 9.21 -22.82 0.81
C ASP A 148 10.36 -23.63 0.20
N THR A 149 11.55 -23.58 0.82
CA THR A 149 12.72 -24.31 0.32
C THR A 149 12.94 -25.68 0.95
N GLY A 150 11.98 -26.21 1.74
CA GLY A 150 11.99 -27.59 2.25
C GLY A 150 13.15 -27.96 3.20
N GLY A 151 14.00 -27.00 3.58
CA GLY A 151 15.16 -27.19 4.44
C GLY A 151 14.91 -26.86 5.92
N LYS A 152 15.94 -27.06 6.77
CA LYS A 152 15.97 -26.73 8.22
C LYS A 152 15.59 -25.26 8.54
N TYR A 153 15.65 -24.42 7.52
CA TYR A 153 15.06 -23.09 7.36
C TYR A 153 14.60 -23.09 5.88
N VAL A 154 13.48 -22.53 5.44
CA VAL A 154 13.31 -21.10 5.15
C VAL A 154 11.96 -20.98 4.42
N ARG A 155 10.87 -20.69 5.13
CA ARG A 155 9.64 -20.20 4.48
C ARG A 155 9.76 -18.69 4.40
N PHE A 156 9.85 -18.15 3.18
CA PHE A 156 9.80 -16.71 2.95
C PHE A 156 8.37 -16.32 2.72
N ILE A 157 7.88 -15.37 3.51
CA ILE A 157 6.54 -14.83 3.35
C ILE A 157 6.66 -13.33 3.13
N GLY A 158 6.00 -12.83 2.09
CA GLY A 158 5.95 -11.41 1.83
C GLY A 158 4.68 -10.93 1.17
N ARG A 159 4.36 -9.66 1.40
CA ARG A 159 3.29 -8.95 0.71
C ARG A 159 3.87 -8.07 -0.36
N LEU A 160 3.31 -8.21 -1.55
CA LEU A 160 3.65 -7.43 -2.72
C LEU A 160 2.46 -6.57 -3.11
N TRP A 161 2.70 -5.34 -3.55
CA TRP A 161 1.69 -4.55 -4.22
C TRP A 161 2.20 -4.06 -5.57
N ILE A 162 1.44 -4.31 -6.63
CA ILE A 162 1.75 -3.84 -7.98
C ILE A 162 0.80 -2.71 -8.35
N ASP A 163 1.32 -1.48 -8.45
CA ASP A 163 0.53 -0.29 -8.79
C ASP A 163 -0.02 -0.40 -10.22
N GLN A 164 -1.31 -0.13 -10.42
CA GLN A 164 -1.95 -0.28 -11.72
C GLN A 164 -1.58 0.82 -12.74
N ASN A 165 -1.08 1.96 -12.27
CA ASN A 165 -0.77 3.12 -13.13
C ASN A 165 0.69 3.10 -13.61
N SER A 166 1.64 2.71 -12.75
CA SER A 166 3.07 2.69 -13.08
C SER A 166 3.65 1.28 -13.21
N GLY A 167 2.92 0.26 -12.76
CA GLY A 167 3.42 -1.11 -12.69
C GLY A 167 4.54 -1.30 -11.67
N HIS A 168 4.81 -0.33 -10.79
CA HIS A 168 5.87 -0.46 -9.78
C HIS A 168 5.52 -1.53 -8.74
N LEU A 169 6.53 -2.27 -8.27
CA LEU A 169 6.37 -3.34 -7.27
C LEU A 169 6.84 -2.83 -5.90
N TYR A 170 5.96 -2.92 -4.92
CA TYR A 170 6.27 -2.63 -3.51
C TYR A 170 6.37 -3.93 -2.75
N VAL A 171 7.45 -4.13 -2.00
CA VAL A 171 7.63 -5.26 -1.08
C VAL A 171 7.49 -4.72 0.33
N ALA A 172 6.42 -5.08 1.03
CA ALA A 172 6.17 -4.57 2.39
C ALA A 172 7.05 -5.26 3.44
N ASP A 173 7.18 -6.58 3.35
CA ASP A 173 7.95 -7.40 4.28
C ASP A 173 8.41 -8.68 3.57
N LEU A 174 9.63 -9.12 3.83
CA LEU A 174 10.10 -10.47 3.53
C LEU A 174 10.51 -11.09 4.86
N THR A 175 9.63 -11.88 5.45
CA THR A 175 9.90 -12.55 6.72
C THR A 175 10.39 -13.96 6.43
N GLN A 176 11.59 -14.27 6.93
CA GLN A 176 12.12 -15.63 6.99
C GLN A 176 11.59 -16.28 8.25
N THR A 177 10.71 -17.27 8.11
CA THR A 177 10.22 -18.06 9.25
C THR A 177 10.93 -19.41 9.32
N PRO A 178 11.36 -19.87 10.51
CA PRO A 178 11.78 -21.25 10.73
C PRO A 178 10.62 -22.21 10.43
N ASN A 179 10.91 -23.38 9.87
CA ASN A 179 9.92 -24.45 9.77
C ASN A 179 9.62 -24.99 11.18
N GLN A 180 8.33 -25.08 11.53
CA GLN A 180 7.85 -25.71 12.77
C GLN A 180 8.01 -27.22 12.72
#